data_AF-A0A0D2T4Y4-F1
#
_entry.id   AF-A0A0D2T4Y4-F1
#
_cell.length_a   1.000
_cell.length_b   1.000
_cell.length_c   1.000
_cell.angle_alpha   90.00
_cell.angle_beta   90.00
_cell.angle_gamma   90.00
#
_symmetry.space_group_name_H-M   'P 1'
#
loop_
_entity.id
_entity.type
_entity.pdbx_description
1 polymer ?
#
loop_
_entity_poly.entity_id
_entity_poly.type
_entity_poly.pdbx_seq_one_letter_code
_entity_poly.pdbx_strand_id
1 'polypeptide(L)'
;YHYYCAPGNAQHLEQPVSLCDPYSNPQAQEIVQLLPHPIWGEYGYPTEKGQGWIGDPRTWVLDTGGLASRLYFYQDPNTPPAERRWTSIDMGTEIFVSDKDEEAEWILSDLDVILL
;
A
#
# COMPACT_ATOMS: atom_id res chain seq x y z
N TYR A 1 12.30 2.75 2.13
CA TYR A 1 11.37 3.61 1.37
C TYR A 1 9.95 3.02 1.29
N HIS A 2 9.77 1.78 1.72
CA HIS A 2 8.48 1.23 2.09
C HIS A 2 8.64 0.56 3.46
N TYR A 3 7.56 0.41 4.18
CA TYR A 3 7.43 -0.52 5.29
C TYR A 3 6.71 -1.76 4.76
N TYR A 4 7.32 -2.91 5.03
CA TYR A 4 6.86 -4.20 4.55
C TYR A 4 6.39 -5.03 5.74
N CYS A 5 5.13 -5.47 5.68
CA CYS A 5 4.61 -6.49 6.58
C CYS A 5 4.38 -7.77 5.80
N ALA A 6 4.98 -8.86 6.29
CA ALA A 6 4.92 -10.14 5.61
C ALA A 6 3.67 -10.96 6.00
N PRO A 7 3.22 -11.87 5.12
CA PRO A 7 2.06 -12.70 5.39
C PRO A 7 2.35 -13.70 6.51
N GLY A 8 1.42 -13.83 7.45
CA GLY A 8 1.55 -14.69 8.64
C GLY A 8 1.65 -16.19 8.36
N ASN A 9 1.43 -16.62 7.11
CA ASN A 9 1.54 -18.01 6.67
C ASN A 9 2.80 -18.31 5.85
N ALA A 10 3.71 -17.35 5.67
CA ALA A 10 4.97 -17.56 4.97
C ALA A 10 5.89 -18.54 5.69
N GLN A 11 6.51 -19.47 4.96
CA GLN A 11 7.39 -20.49 5.54
C GLN A 11 8.86 -20.08 5.60
N HIS A 12 9.27 -19.15 4.73
CA HIS A 12 10.66 -18.76 4.50
C HIS A 12 10.85 -17.23 4.56
N LEU A 13 10.33 -16.60 5.61
CA LEU A 13 10.47 -15.16 5.82
C LEU A 13 11.94 -14.73 5.94
N GLU A 14 12.32 -13.72 5.16
CA GLU A 14 13.62 -13.07 5.28
C GLU A 14 13.63 -12.14 6.50
N GLN A 15 14.56 -12.38 7.43
CA GLN A 15 14.67 -11.61 8.67
C GLN A 15 15.58 -10.39 8.47
N PRO A 16 15.29 -9.24 9.12
CA PRO A 16 14.21 -9.01 10.08
C PRO A 16 12.87 -8.69 9.41
N VAL A 17 11.77 -9.23 9.94
CA VAL A 17 10.42 -9.03 9.41
C VAL A 17 9.41 -8.65 10.50
N SER A 18 8.43 -7.83 10.12
CA SER A 18 7.20 -7.62 10.89
C SER A 18 6.06 -8.40 10.22
N LEU A 19 5.21 -9.05 11.01
CA LEU A 19 3.95 -9.60 10.51
C LEU A 19 2.89 -8.49 10.47
N CYS A 20 1.92 -8.61 9.55
CA CYS A 20 0.78 -7.69 9.48
C CYS A 20 0.01 -7.60 10.81
N ASP A 21 -0.67 -6.46 10.98
CA ASP A 21 -1.46 -6.14 12.17
C ASP A 21 -2.44 -7.30 12.53
N PRO A 22 -2.48 -7.75 13.80
CA PRO A 22 -3.38 -8.82 14.24
C PRO A 22 -4.87 -8.53 14.05
N TYR A 23 -5.26 -7.28 13.82
CA TYR A 23 -6.64 -6.83 13.64
C TYR A 23 -7.10 -6.78 12.17
N SER A 24 -6.20 -6.95 11.18
CA SER A 24 -6.48 -6.70 9.76
C SER A 24 -7.16 -7.86 8.98
N ASN A 25 -8.01 -8.68 9.61
CA ASN A 25 -8.92 -9.65 8.94
C ASN A 25 -8.25 -10.99 8.49
N PRO A 26 -9.03 -12.05 8.14
CA PRO A 26 -8.85 -13.42 8.60
C PRO A 26 -7.91 -14.28 7.72
N GLN A 27 -7.19 -13.64 6.79
CA GLN A 27 -6.30 -14.28 5.83
C GLN A 27 -4.92 -13.65 5.99
N ALA A 28 -3.87 -14.40 5.68
CA ALA A 28 -2.53 -13.84 5.69
C ALA A 28 -2.44 -12.74 4.62
N GLN A 29 -2.32 -11.49 5.07
CA GLN A 29 -2.16 -10.34 4.21
C GLN A 29 -0.70 -10.00 4.07
N GLU A 30 -0.34 -9.43 2.94
CA GLU A 30 0.95 -8.79 2.71
C GLU A 30 0.70 -7.31 2.46
N ILE A 31 1.31 -6.45 3.28
CA ILE A 31 1.06 -5.00 3.23
C ILE A 31 2.38 -4.30 2.91
N VAL A 32 2.35 -3.47 1.86
CA VAL A 32 3.44 -2.56 1.49
C VAL A 32 2.95 -1.14 1.75
N GLN A 33 3.41 -0.53 2.83
CA GLN A 33 3.19 0.88 3.10
C GLN A 33 4.31 1.70 2.46
N LEU A 34 3.97 2.52 1.46
CA LEU A 34 4.94 3.37 0.80
C LEU A 34 5.27 4.57 1.69
N LEU A 35 6.55 4.74 2.03
CA LEU A 35 7.02 5.96 2.67
C LEU A 35 7.43 6.96 1.59
N PRO A 36 7.34 8.28 1.85
CA PRO A 36 7.75 9.27 0.88
C PRO A 36 9.18 9.04 0.39
N HIS A 37 9.36 8.92 -0.92
CA HIS A 37 10.67 8.64 -1.52
C HIS A 37 10.71 9.00 -3.01
N PRO A 38 11.85 9.50 -3.55
CA PRO A 38 11.96 9.90 -4.96
C PRO A 38 11.61 8.82 -5.97
N ILE A 39 11.82 7.54 -5.63
CA ILE A 39 11.50 6.41 -6.51
C ILE A 39 10.00 6.30 -6.82
N TRP A 40 9.15 6.90 -6.00
CA TRP A 40 7.70 6.91 -6.18
C TRP A 40 7.19 8.12 -6.97
N GLY A 41 8.06 9.11 -7.20
CA GLY A 41 7.70 10.35 -7.87
C GLY A 41 7.25 10.15 -9.32
N GLU A 42 7.78 9.13 -10.02
CA GLU A 42 7.33 8.76 -11.38
C GLU A 42 5.84 8.37 -11.41
N TYR A 43 5.30 7.87 -10.29
CA TYR A 43 3.90 7.46 -10.14
C TYR A 43 3.03 8.51 -9.43
N GLY A 44 3.59 9.69 -9.15
CA GLY A 44 2.89 10.80 -8.51
C GLY A 44 2.70 10.68 -6.99
N TYR A 45 3.34 9.71 -6.33
CA TYR A 45 3.27 9.58 -4.87
C TYR A 45 4.22 10.55 -4.16
N PRO A 46 4.00 10.82 -2.86
CA PRO A 46 4.88 11.67 -2.07
C PRO A 46 6.35 11.28 -2.17
N THR A 47 7.21 12.28 -2.36
CA THR A 47 8.67 12.09 -2.44
C THR A 47 9.39 12.53 -1.17
N GLU A 48 8.72 13.33 -0.33
CA GLU A 48 9.27 13.94 0.87
C GLU A 48 8.32 13.79 2.07
N LYS A 49 8.90 13.66 3.27
CA LYS A 49 8.14 13.63 4.51
C LYS A 49 7.37 14.95 4.70
N GLY A 50 6.10 14.86 5.05
CA GLY A 50 5.26 16.02 5.33
C GLY A 50 4.34 16.42 4.18
N GLN A 51 4.58 15.93 2.95
CA GLN A 51 3.69 16.20 1.84
C GLN A 51 2.30 15.57 2.06
N GLY A 52 1.24 16.37 1.92
CA GLY A 52 -0.14 15.93 2.11
C GLY A 52 -0.57 15.79 3.57
N TRP A 53 0.20 16.35 4.51
CA TRP A 53 -0.22 16.45 5.91
C TRP A 53 -1.31 17.52 6.12
N ILE A 54 -1.95 17.49 7.28
CA ILE A 54 -2.87 18.54 7.72
C ILE A 54 -2.18 19.90 7.59
N GLY A 55 -2.77 20.81 6.81
CA GLY A 55 -2.20 22.12 6.50
C GLY A 55 -1.41 22.23 5.18
N ASP A 56 -1.20 21.12 4.46
CA ASP A 56 -0.58 21.07 3.14
C ASP A 56 -1.53 20.36 2.14
N PRO A 57 -2.63 21.00 1.73
CA PRO A 57 -3.59 20.39 0.80
C PRO A 57 -2.93 20.21 -0.57
N ARG A 58 -2.98 18.99 -1.10
CA ARG A 58 -2.42 18.63 -2.39
C ARG A 58 -3.37 17.75 -3.18
N THR A 59 -3.39 17.98 -4.49
CA THR A 59 -3.97 17.05 -5.46
C THR A 59 -2.85 16.16 -5.97
N TRP A 60 -3.09 14.85 -5.91
CA TRP A 60 -2.16 13.85 -6.42
C TRP A 60 -2.76 13.21 -7.66
N VAL A 61 -1.98 13.17 -8.74
CA VAL A 61 -2.30 12.36 -9.91
C VAL A 61 -1.49 11.09 -9.78
N LEU A 62 -2.16 9.98 -9.51
CA LEU A 62 -1.52 8.72 -9.14
C LEU A 62 -1.58 7.71 -10.28
N ASP A 63 -0.42 7.19 -10.68
CA ASP A 63 -0.33 5.99 -11.53
C ASP A 63 -0.24 4.74 -10.63
N THR A 64 -1.37 4.40 -10.01
CA THR A 64 -1.48 3.25 -9.10
C THR A 64 -1.19 1.93 -9.82
N GLY A 65 -1.61 1.80 -11.09
CA GLY A 65 -1.39 0.59 -11.90
C GLY A 65 0.09 0.41 -12.25
N GLY A 66 0.75 1.48 -12.69
CA GLY A 66 2.19 1.49 -12.96
C GLY A 66 3.00 1.14 -11.73
N LEU A 67 2.68 1.74 -10.56
CA LEU A 67 3.35 1.40 -9.31
C LEU A 67 3.12 -0.08 -8.91
N ALA A 68 1.86 -0.54 -8.90
CA ALA A 68 1.51 -1.90 -8.50
C ALA A 68 2.19 -2.98 -9.38
N SER A 69 2.42 -2.67 -10.67
CA SER A 69 3.13 -3.57 -11.58
C SER A 69 4.61 -3.80 -11.22
N ARG A 70 5.22 -2.89 -10.44
CA ARG A 70 6.62 -2.97 -10.02
C ARG A 70 6.83 -3.47 -8.60
N LEU A 71 5.74 -3.64 -7.85
CA LEU A 71 5.81 -4.23 -6.52
C LEU A 71 6.00 -5.74 -6.64
N TYR A 72 6.95 -6.24 -5.86
CA TYR A 72 7.19 -7.66 -5.67
C TYR A 72 6.55 -8.09 -4.36
N PHE A 73 5.85 -9.21 -4.42
CA PHE A 73 5.19 -9.83 -3.28
C PHE A 73 5.92 -11.13 -2.97
N TYR A 74 5.93 -11.49 -1.70
CA TYR A 74 6.59 -12.66 -1.19
C TYR A 74 6.03 -13.92 -1.82
N GLN A 75 6.93 -14.86 -2.08
CA GLN A 75 6.59 -16.19 -2.54
C GLN A 75 7.58 -17.20 -1.98
N ASP A 76 7.07 -18.30 -1.42
CA ASP A 76 7.92 -19.37 -0.90
C ASP A 76 8.79 -19.96 -2.03
N PRO A 77 10.09 -20.22 -1.77
CA PRO A 77 10.97 -20.85 -2.75
C PRO A 77 10.40 -22.16 -3.29
N ASN A 78 10.62 -22.42 -4.59
CA ASN A 78 10.15 -23.62 -5.30
C ASN A 78 8.62 -23.80 -5.38
N THR A 79 7.83 -22.78 -5.06
CA THR A 79 6.38 -22.81 -5.33
C THR A 79 6.06 -22.34 -6.76
N PRO A 80 4.94 -22.81 -7.37
CA PRO A 80 4.50 -22.32 -8.67
C PRO A 80 4.26 -20.80 -8.64
N PRO A 81 4.64 -20.02 -9.68
CA PRO A 81 4.43 -18.57 -9.71
C PRO A 81 3.00 -18.17 -9.33
N ALA A 82 2.86 -17.21 -8.42
CA ALA A 82 1.55 -16.72 -8.03
C ALA A 82 0.85 -16.01 -9.21
N GLU A 83 -0.40 -16.38 -9.47
CA GLU A 83 -1.25 -15.64 -10.41
C GLU A 83 -1.90 -14.47 -9.67
N ARG A 84 -1.60 -13.23 -10.09
CA ARG A 84 -2.24 -12.04 -9.51
C ARG A 84 -3.61 -11.83 -10.14
N ARG A 85 -4.67 -11.92 -9.32
CA ARG A 85 -6.05 -11.64 -9.72
C ARG A 85 -6.58 -10.46 -8.92
N TRP A 86 -6.97 -9.40 -9.63
CA TRP A 86 -7.60 -8.23 -9.04
C TRP A 86 -9.11 -8.43 -9.06
N THR A 87 -9.70 -8.75 -7.91
CA THR A 87 -11.15 -9.00 -7.79
C THR A 87 -11.94 -7.74 -7.43
N SER A 88 -11.29 -6.77 -6.79
CA SER A 88 -11.83 -5.47 -6.44
C SER A 88 -10.72 -4.41 -6.47
N ILE A 89 -11.12 -3.15 -6.56
CA ILE A 89 -10.28 -1.99 -6.32
C ILE A 89 -11.00 -1.18 -5.24
N ASP A 90 -10.36 -1.08 -4.08
CA ASP A 90 -10.90 -0.38 -2.92
C ASP A 90 -10.10 0.89 -2.69
N MET A 91 -10.80 2.01 -2.48
CA MET A 91 -10.19 3.32 -2.29
C MET A 91 -10.83 4.02 -1.10
N GLY A 92 -10.01 4.52 -0.20
CA GLY A 92 -10.46 5.23 0.98
C GLY A 92 -9.31 5.61 1.90
N THR A 93 -9.65 6.32 2.97
CA THR A 93 -8.72 6.66 4.04
C THR A 93 -8.81 5.61 5.14
N GLU A 94 -7.71 4.89 5.37
CA GLU A 94 -7.55 4.10 6.58
C GLU A 94 -7.16 5.02 7.73
N ILE A 95 -7.88 4.93 8.85
CA ILE A 95 -7.65 5.75 10.04
C ILE A 95 -7.20 4.81 11.16
N PHE A 96 -6.07 5.14 11.79
CA PHE A 96 -5.53 4.33 12.88
C PHE A 96 -6.40 4.44 14.13
N VAL A 97 -6.53 3.34 14.88
CA VAL A 97 -7.29 3.34 16.13
C VAL A 97 -6.49 4.09 17.20
N SER A 98 -7.05 5.20 17.71
CA SER A 98 -6.47 5.96 18.82
C SER A 98 -7.49 6.19 19.93
N ASP A 99 -7.03 6.76 21.05
CA ASP A 99 -7.88 7.20 22.17
C ASP A 99 -8.46 8.61 21.96
N LYS A 100 -8.40 9.12 20.73
CA LYS A 100 -8.83 10.48 20.35
C LYS A 100 -9.75 10.42 19.14
N ASP A 101 -10.44 11.54 18.90
CA ASP A 101 -11.20 11.75 17.68
C ASP A 101 -10.23 11.97 16.52
N GLU A 102 -10.31 11.08 15.52
CA GLU A 102 -9.56 11.16 14.27
C GLU A 102 -10.52 11.59 13.15
N GLU A 103 -10.17 12.64 12.42
CA GLU A 103 -10.95 13.16 11.30
C GLU A 103 -10.12 13.14 10.02
N ALA A 104 -10.70 12.62 8.93
CA ALA A 104 -10.11 12.65 7.61
C ALA A 104 -11.12 13.21 6.61
N GLU A 105 -10.73 14.27 5.90
CA GLU A 105 -11.48 14.84 4.79
C GLU A 105 -10.72 14.59 3.49
N TRP A 106 -11.39 14.01 2.50
CA TRP A 106 -10.78 13.72 1.21
C TRP A 106 -11.83 13.78 0.10
N ILE A 107 -11.36 14.07 -1.12
CA ILE A 107 -12.16 14.08 -2.34
C ILE A 107 -11.39 13.26 -3.38
N LEU A 108 -12.12 12.43 -4.12
CA LEU A 108 -11.62 11.73 -5.29
C LEU A 108 -12.37 12.27 -6.51
N SER A 109 -11.61 12.68 -7.52
CA SER A 109 -12.12 13.04 -8.84
C SER A 109 -11.31 12.31 -9.91
N ASP A 110 -11.87 12.23 -11.13
CA ASP A 110 -11.15 11.78 -12.33
C ASP A 110 -10.51 10.38 -12.19
N LEU A 111 -11.25 9.42 -11.61
CA LEU A 111 -10.80 8.02 -11.50
C LEU A 111 -10.98 7.28 -12.84
N ASP A 112 -9.86 6.94 -13.47
CA ASP A 112 -9.83 6.08 -14.66
C ASP A 112 -9.35 4.66 -14.33
N VAL A 113 -10.13 3.65 -14.74
CA VAL A 113 -9.73 2.23 -14.69
C VAL A 113 -9.49 1.73 -16.11
N ILE A 114 -8.21 1.56 -16.46
CA ILE A 114 -7.78 1.17 -17.80
C ILE A 114 -7.43 -0.33 -17.79
N LEU A 115 -8.20 -1.12 -18.54
CA LEU A 115 -7.92 -2.54 -18.81
C LEU A 115 -7.33 -2.65 -20.22
N LEU A 116 -6.12 -3.21 -20.32
CA LEU A 116 -5.40 -3.39 -21.59
C LEU A 116 -5.49 -4.83 -22.10
#